data_AF-A0A2S7KVU7-F1
#
_entry.id   AF-A0A2S7KVU7-F1
#
_cell.length_a   1.000
_cell.length_b   1.000
_cell.length_c   1.000
_cell.angle_alpha   90.00
_cell.angle_beta   90.00
_cell.angle_gamma   90.00
#
_symmetry.space_group_name_H-M   'P 1'
#
loop_
_entity.id
_entity.type
_entity.pdbx_description
1 polymer ?
#
loop_
_entity_poly.entity_id
_entity_poly.type
_entity_poly.pdbx_seq_one_letter_code
_entity_poly.pdbx_strand_id
1 'polypeptide(L)'
;MKKRLSFGILIFLSLFIFSCSNDENTNSSGLTESPEAIIQFDNSNFGIYKGVFIGSSGIVVINVNNEGKVSATMIIDGTTYIFTTSEVTQENQQTVINFTSGNDSFTFSVSSNGTNPEISNLTIAGHPNANIILVKETSVILTELFEGSYAGIGNSTDAGTFNAIVAGNKMAVLAYSNTNNAYFTIDGTINNNSISGVTSTGTNVNGTLNGNNMIGTWNDSQSNENGNWSGKRTY
;
A
#
# COMPACT_ATOMS: atom_id res chain seq x y z
N MET A 1 44.90 69.93 36.61
CA MET A 1 45.23 69.52 37.99
C MET A 1 44.42 68.27 38.34
N LYS A 2 45.11 67.17 38.68
CA LYS A 2 44.71 66.01 39.51
C LYS A 2 43.46 65.14 39.15
N LYS A 3 43.79 63.93 38.68
CA LYS A 3 43.35 62.56 39.11
C LYS A 3 42.07 62.39 39.94
N ARG A 4 41.29 61.35 39.58
CA ARG A 4 40.90 60.12 40.36
C ARG A 4 39.73 59.45 39.62
N LEU A 5 39.81 58.23 39.08
CA LEU A 5 39.99 56.88 39.65
C LEU A 5 38.78 56.33 40.44
N SER A 6 38.05 55.45 39.74
CA SER A 6 37.40 54.19 40.17
C SER A 6 35.98 54.12 40.76
N PHE A 7 35.38 52.98 40.37
CA PHE A 7 34.34 52.15 41.02
C PHE A 7 32.89 52.60 40.78
N GLY A 8 31.95 51.79 40.28
CA GLY A 8 31.84 50.36 39.99
C GLY A 8 30.34 50.02 40.09
N ILE A 9 29.82 49.11 39.27
CA ILE A 9 28.73 48.16 39.60
C ILE A 9 28.41 47.29 38.38
N LEU A 10 28.57 45.99 38.60
CA LEU A 10 28.15 44.87 37.76
C LEU A 10 26.62 44.79 37.79
N ILE A 11 25.95 44.77 36.63
CA ILE A 11 24.55 44.32 36.52
C ILE A 11 24.55 43.07 35.65
N PHE A 12 24.30 41.94 36.31
CA PHE A 12 23.93 40.66 35.71
C PHE A 12 22.57 40.83 35.02
N LEU A 13 22.55 40.89 33.69
CA LEU A 13 21.32 40.78 32.92
C LEU A 13 21.10 39.30 32.59
N SER A 14 20.18 38.68 33.30
CA SER A 14 19.69 37.33 33.08
C SER A 14 19.07 37.22 31.68
N LEU A 15 19.78 36.54 30.78
CA LEU A 15 19.23 36.05 29.51
C LEU A 15 18.21 34.95 29.81
N PHE A 16 16.92 35.31 29.80
CA PHE A 16 15.85 34.34 29.60
C PHE A 16 15.90 33.90 28.13
N ILE A 17 16.67 32.84 27.86
CA ILE A 17 16.51 32.07 26.63
C ILE A 17 15.20 31.29 26.72
N PHE A 18 14.14 31.84 26.14
CA PHE A 18 12.99 31.05 25.72
C PHE A 18 13.46 30.09 24.63
N SER A 19 13.85 28.89 25.04
CA SER A 19 13.95 27.74 24.15
C SER A 19 12.53 27.28 23.86
N CYS A 20 11.92 27.79 22.79
CA CYS A 20 10.86 27.05 22.12
C CYS A 20 11.48 25.74 21.65
N SER A 21 11.18 24.65 22.35
CA SER A 21 11.21 23.33 21.72
C SER A 21 10.18 23.40 20.60
N ASN A 22 10.64 23.64 19.38
CA ASN A 22 9.83 23.29 18.23
C ASN A 22 9.79 21.76 18.23
N ASP A 23 8.77 21.22 18.89
CA ASP A 23 8.34 19.85 18.65
C ASP A 23 7.74 19.83 17.25
N GLU A 24 8.60 19.86 16.23
CA GLU A 24 8.24 19.47 14.89
C GLU A 24 7.95 17.98 14.94
N ASN A 25 6.68 17.67 15.17
CA ASN A 25 6.13 16.34 15.04
C ASN A 25 6.05 16.00 13.54
N THR A 26 7.20 15.94 12.86
CA THR A 26 7.31 15.39 11.51
C THR A 26 7.23 13.89 11.61
N ASN A 27 6.02 13.37 11.84
CA ASN A 27 5.69 12.02 11.42
C ASN A 27 5.62 12.00 9.89
N SER A 28 6.75 12.19 9.20
CA SER A 28 6.85 11.74 7.82
C SER A 28 6.83 10.22 7.91
N SER A 29 5.70 9.62 7.52
CA SER A 29 5.48 8.17 7.53
C SER A 29 6.50 7.39 6.67
N GLY A 30 7.39 8.07 5.95
CA GLY A 30 8.29 7.49 4.96
C GLY A 30 7.58 7.04 3.67
N LEU A 31 6.27 7.31 3.57
CA LEU A 31 5.43 6.92 2.44
C LEU A 31 5.49 7.98 1.33
N THR A 32 5.35 7.55 0.09
CA THR A 32 5.36 8.46 -1.06
C THR A 32 4.05 9.25 -1.13
N GLU A 33 4.11 10.57 -1.26
CA GLU A 33 2.89 11.40 -1.35
C GLU A 33 2.59 11.85 -2.78
N SER A 34 3.31 11.30 -3.76
CA SER A 34 3.13 11.57 -5.19
C SER A 34 3.26 10.30 -6.02
N PRO A 35 2.56 10.20 -7.18
CA PRO A 35 2.75 9.07 -8.09
C PRO A 35 4.19 8.91 -8.52
N GLU A 36 4.62 7.66 -8.66
CA GLU A 36 5.96 7.28 -9.17
C GLU A 36 5.94 7.06 -10.69
N ALA A 37 4.76 6.81 -11.25
CA ALA A 37 4.56 6.66 -12.69
C ALA A 37 4.87 7.95 -13.45
N ILE A 38 5.58 7.84 -14.57
CA ILE A 38 5.82 8.98 -15.47
C ILE A 38 4.73 9.09 -16.54
N ILE A 39 4.35 10.32 -16.88
CA ILE A 39 3.25 10.61 -17.81
C ILE A 39 3.41 9.98 -19.19
N GLN A 40 4.66 9.77 -19.64
CA GLN A 40 4.96 9.12 -20.91
C GLN A 40 4.33 7.72 -21.02
N PHE A 41 4.20 7.01 -19.89
CA PHE A 41 3.79 5.61 -19.86
C PHE A 41 2.39 5.37 -19.32
N ASP A 42 1.60 6.43 -19.12
CA ASP A 42 0.22 6.32 -18.61
C ASP A 42 -0.66 5.42 -19.49
N ASN A 43 -0.40 5.37 -20.80
CA ASN A 43 -1.19 4.62 -21.79
C ASN A 43 -0.41 3.51 -22.51
N SER A 44 0.69 3.02 -21.94
CA SER A 44 1.47 1.91 -22.49
C SER A 44 1.68 0.79 -21.46
N ASN A 45 2.24 -0.34 -21.86
CA ASN A 45 2.65 -1.43 -20.96
C ASN A 45 3.82 -1.05 -20.03
N PHE A 46 4.55 0.03 -20.32
CA PHE A 46 5.59 0.52 -19.42
C PHE A 46 4.99 1.29 -18.24
N GLY A 47 5.74 1.50 -17.17
CA GLY A 47 5.29 2.26 -16.00
C GLY A 47 5.38 1.47 -14.69
N ILE A 48 4.64 1.94 -13.69
CA ILE A 48 4.60 1.35 -12.34
C ILE A 48 3.28 0.61 -12.12
N TYR A 49 3.37 -0.60 -11.60
CA TYR A 49 2.23 -1.40 -11.18
C TYR A 49 2.36 -1.71 -9.70
N LYS A 50 1.29 -1.51 -8.95
CA LYS A 50 1.26 -1.65 -7.49
C LYS A 50 0.12 -2.57 -7.10
N GLY A 51 0.37 -3.43 -6.13
CA GLY A 51 -0.59 -4.46 -5.75
C GLY A 51 -0.44 -4.93 -4.32
N VAL A 52 -1.41 -5.70 -3.87
CA VAL A 52 -1.43 -6.31 -2.54
C VAL A 52 -1.31 -7.83 -2.63
N PHE A 53 -0.72 -8.43 -1.61
CA PHE A 53 -0.44 -9.85 -1.51
C PHE A 53 -1.17 -10.48 -0.32
N ILE A 54 -1.67 -11.70 -0.50
CA ILE A 54 -2.13 -12.58 0.58
C ILE A 54 -1.35 -13.91 0.57
N GLY A 55 -1.49 -14.72 1.61
CA GLY A 55 -0.71 -15.93 1.89
C GLY A 55 0.10 -15.76 3.18
N SER A 56 0.51 -14.52 3.42
CA SER A 56 0.52 -13.86 4.73
C SER A 56 -0.16 -12.50 4.54
N SER A 57 0.51 -11.39 4.84
CA SER A 57 0.18 -10.04 4.38
C SER A 57 1.38 -9.43 3.65
N GLY A 58 1.12 -8.68 2.59
CA GLY A 58 2.18 -7.96 1.90
C GLY A 58 1.71 -7.06 0.77
N ILE A 59 2.69 -6.47 0.09
CA ILE A 59 2.53 -5.63 -1.08
C ILE A 59 3.49 -6.04 -2.19
N VAL A 60 3.18 -5.65 -3.43
CA VAL A 60 4.04 -5.81 -4.60
C VAL A 60 4.13 -4.51 -5.40
N VAL A 61 5.33 -4.19 -5.87
CA VAL A 61 5.59 -3.08 -6.80
C VAL A 61 6.41 -3.60 -7.97
N ILE A 62 5.92 -3.38 -9.19
CA ILE A 62 6.56 -3.79 -10.44
C ILE A 62 6.84 -2.53 -11.26
N ASN A 63 8.11 -2.34 -11.59
CA ASN A 63 8.55 -1.33 -12.54
C ASN A 63 8.79 -2.01 -13.89
N VAL A 64 8.07 -1.57 -14.92
CA VAL A 64 8.29 -1.99 -16.30
C VAL A 64 8.82 -0.79 -17.07
N ASN A 65 10.15 -0.61 -17.04
CA ASN A 65 10.85 0.45 -17.78
C ASN A 65 10.37 1.89 -17.51
N ASN A 66 9.70 2.15 -16.37
CA ASN A 66 9.34 3.52 -15.97
C ASN A 66 10.57 4.44 -15.86
N GLU A 67 11.69 3.86 -15.43
CA GLU A 67 12.98 4.54 -15.31
C GLU A 67 14.09 3.79 -16.07
N GLY A 68 13.73 3.09 -17.15
CA GLY A 68 14.65 2.30 -17.97
C GLY A 68 15.14 1.01 -17.32
N LYS A 69 14.44 0.51 -16.29
CA LYS A 69 14.70 -0.79 -15.65
C LYS A 69 13.41 -1.60 -15.54
N VAL A 70 13.55 -2.92 -15.64
CA VAL A 70 12.49 -3.88 -15.29
C VAL A 70 12.85 -4.54 -13.96
N SER A 71 11.99 -4.39 -12.96
CA SER A 71 12.23 -4.94 -11.62
C SER A 71 10.92 -5.15 -10.88
N ALA A 72 10.89 -6.07 -9.93
CA ALA A 72 9.77 -6.21 -9.01
C ALA A 72 10.27 -6.38 -7.58
N THR A 73 9.54 -5.78 -6.64
CA THR A 73 9.79 -5.90 -5.20
C THR A 73 8.51 -6.35 -4.53
N MET A 74 8.60 -7.32 -3.64
CA MET A 74 7.53 -7.65 -2.70
C MET A 74 8.00 -7.36 -1.28
N ILE A 75 7.08 -6.88 -0.44
CA ILE A 75 7.31 -6.78 0.99
C ILE A 75 6.24 -7.67 1.64
N ILE A 76 6.66 -8.75 2.30
CA ILE A 76 5.76 -9.74 2.90
C ILE A 76 6.16 -9.89 4.36
N ASP A 77 5.22 -9.69 5.28
CA ASP A 77 5.46 -9.68 6.73
C ASP A 77 6.64 -8.76 7.12
N GLY A 78 6.77 -7.63 6.42
CA GLY A 78 7.86 -6.66 6.60
C GLY A 78 9.22 -7.06 6.00
N THR A 79 9.34 -8.25 5.40
CA THR A 79 10.57 -8.72 4.73
C THR A 79 10.54 -8.35 3.25
N THR A 80 11.62 -7.74 2.75
CA THR A 80 11.75 -7.34 1.34
C THR A 80 12.33 -8.46 0.48
N TYR A 81 11.64 -8.78 -0.61
CA TYR A 81 12.05 -9.73 -1.64
C TYR A 81 12.25 -8.97 -2.95
N ILE A 82 13.44 -9.08 -3.54
CA ILE A 82 13.79 -8.41 -4.79
C ILE A 82 13.81 -9.44 -5.91
N PHE A 83 12.91 -9.28 -6.87
CA PHE A 83 12.81 -10.15 -8.02
C PHE A 83 13.46 -9.52 -9.24
N THR A 84 14.12 -10.37 -10.03
CA THR A 84 14.82 -9.97 -11.24
C THR A 84 14.34 -10.76 -12.44
N THR A 85 14.61 -10.22 -13.62
CA THR A 85 14.36 -10.86 -14.91
C THR A 85 15.46 -10.47 -15.90
N SER A 86 15.69 -11.29 -16.90
CA SER A 86 16.54 -10.98 -18.06
C SER A 86 15.72 -10.70 -19.33
N GLU A 87 14.39 -10.76 -19.23
CA GLU A 87 13.51 -10.54 -20.37
C GLU A 87 13.48 -9.06 -20.75
N VAL A 88 13.47 -8.82 -22.06
CA VAL A 88 13.44 -7.48 -22.63
C VAL A 88 12.01 -7.17 -23.05
N THR A 89 11.49 -6.04 -22.59
CA THR A 89 10.15 -5.57 -22.94
C THR A 89 10.23 -4.45 -23.97
N GLN A 90 9.18 -4.31 -24.76
CA GLN A 90 9.03 -3.24 -25.75
C GLN A 90 7.79 -2.42 -25.42
N GLU A 91 7.87 -1.11 -25.62
CA GLU A 91 6.74 -0.22 -25.38
C GLU A 91 5.62 -0.50 -26.38
N ASN A 92 4.38 -0.35 -25.93
CA ASN A 92 3.15 -0.56 -26.69
C ASN A 92 2.98 -1.99 -27.21
N GLN A 93 3.53 -2.98 -26.50
CA GLN A 93 3.38 -4.41 -26.80
C GLN A 93 2.81 -5.16 -25.59
N GLN A 94 2.00 -6.19 -25.86
CA GLN A 94 1.61 -7.12 -24.80
C GLN A 94 2.87 -7.70 -24.17
N THR A 95 2.92 -7.65 -22.85
CA THR A 95 4.12 -7.96 -22.09
C THR A 95 3.84 -9.11 -21.15
N VAL A 96 4.73 -10.09 -21.15
CA VAL A 96 4.75 -11.20 -20.20
C VAL A 96 6.17 -11.25 -19.65
N ILE A 97 6.30 -11.20 -18.32
CA ILE A 97 7.58 -11.15 -17.62
C ILE A 97 7.65 -12.23 -16.55
N ASN A 98 8.65 -13.09 -16.61
CA ASN A 98 8.96 -14.06 -15.57
C ASN A 98 9.98 -13.45 -14.60
N PHE A 99 9.55 -13.31 -13.34
CA PHE A 99 10.35 -12.78 -12.25
C PHE A 99 10.80 -13.90 -11.33
N THR A 100 12.06 -13.85 -10.89
CA THR A 100 12.63 -14.84 -9.96
C THR A 100 13.45 -14.19 -8.83
N SER A 101 13.42 -14.81 -7.66
CA SER A 101 14.23 -14.49 -6.48
C SER A 101 14.55 -15.79 -5.73
N GLY A 102 15.71 -16.40 -6.00
CA GLY A 102 16.05 -17.70 -5.44
C GLY A 102 15.07 -18.79 -5.91
N ASN A 103 14.30 -19.36 -4.97
CA ASN A 103 13.26 -20.35 -5.27
C ASN A 103 11.87 -19.72 -5.48
N ASP A 104 11.73 -18.42 -5.25
CA ASP A 104 10.48 -17.70 -5.39
C ASP A 104 10.32 -17.18 -6.82
N SER A 105 9.09 -17.18 -7.34
CA SER A 105 8.81 -16.76 -8.71
C SER A 105 7.36 -16.35 -8.92
N PHE A 106 7.14 -15.56 -9.97
CA PHE A 106 5.82 -15.29 -10.51
C PHE A 106 5.94 -14.79 -11.97
N THR A 107 4.84 -14.90 -12.72
CA THR A 107 4.72 -14.34 -14.07
C THR A 107 3.79 -13.13 -14.01
N PHE A 108 4.28 -11.97 -14.43
CA PHE A 108 3.48 -10.77 -14.66
C PHE A 108 3.07 -10.68 -16.12
N SER A 109 1.81 -10.32 -16.39
CA SER A 109 1.35 -10.00 -17.74
C SER A 109 0.52 -8.74 -17.78
N VAL A 110 0.61 -7.99 -18.88
CA VAL A 110 -0.19 -6.78 -19.11
C VAL A 110 -0.42 -6.53 -20.59
N SER A 111 -1.57 -5.93 -20.91
CA SER A 111 -1.89 -5.50 -22.27
C SER A 111 -0.95 -4.37 -22.75
N SER A 112 -0.86 -4.18 -24.07
CA SER A 112 0.02 -3.17 -24.68
C SER A 112 -0.20 -1.73 -24.21
N ASN A 113 -1.41 -1.41 -23.75
CA ASN A 113 -1.81 -0.11 -23.23
C ASN A 113 -1.71 0.01 -21.69
N GLY A 114 -1.14 -1.00 -21.02
CA GLY A 114 -1.01 -1.01 -19.56
C GLY A 114 -2.27 -1.47 -18.80
N THR A 115 -3.32 -1.89 -19.51
CA THR A 115 -4.55 -2.40 -18.89
C THR A 115 -4.49 -3.90 -18.65
N ASN A 116 -5.35 -4.38 -17.74
CA ASN A 116 -5.44 -5.78 -17.31
C ASN A 116 -4.10 -6.37 -16.85
N PRO A 117 -3.42 -5.73 -15.86
CA PRO A 117 -2.25 -6.34 -15.25
C PRO A 117 -2.65 -7.56 -14.43
N GLU A 118 -1.93 -8.66 -14.59
CA GLU A 118 -2.23 -9.96 -13.97
C GLU A 118 -0.95 -10.62 -13.47
N ILE A 119 -1.11 -11.45 -12.43
CA ILE A 119 -0.05 -12.32 -11.90
C ILE A 119 -0.50 -13.77 -12.02
N SER A 120 0.40 -14.62 -12.49
CA SER A 120 0.21 -16.08 -12.57
C SER A 120 1.48 -16.81 -12.13
N ASN A 121 1.41 -18.14 -12.01
CA ASN A 121 2.53 -19.00 -11.60
C ASN A 121 3.22 -18.53 -10.30
N LEU A 122 2.46 -17.94 -9.37
CA LEU A 122 2.97 -17.40 -8.13
C LEU A 122 3.42 -18.52 -7.19
N THR A 123 4.71 -18.51 -6.84
CA THR A 123 5.32 -19.43 -5.89
C THR A 123 6.19 -18.63 -4.94
N ILE A 124 5.79 -18.52 -3.68
CA ILE A 124 6.57 -17.87 -2.63
C ILE A 124 6.73 -18.84 -1.46
N ALA A 125 7.96 -19.22 -1.14
CA ALA A 125 8.27 -20.17 -0.09
C ALA A 125 7.79 -19.65 1.28
N GLY A 126 7.08 -20.49 2.03
CA GLY A 126 6.56 -20.13 3.36
C GLY A 126 5.21 -19.41 3.37
N HIS A 127 4.67 -19.04 2.20
CA HIS A 127 3.39 -18.33 2.08
C HIS A 127 2.38 -19.14 1.24
N PRO A 128 1.70 -20.15 1.85
CA PRO A 128 0.71 -20.94 1.13
C PRO A 128 -0.52 -20.10 0.75
N ASN A 129 -1.28 -20.57 -0.25
CA ASN A 129 -2.49 -19.88 -0.74
C ASN A 129 -2.23 -18.44 -1.20
N ALA A 130 -1.03 -18.18 -1.70
CA ALA A 130 -0.62 -16.86 -2.13
C ALA A 130 -1.43 -16.38 -3.34
N ASN A 131 -1.81 -15.10 -3.31
CA ASN A 131 -2.45 -14.45 -4.45
C ASN A 131 -2.14 -12.95 -4.43
N ILE A 132 -2.25 -12.31 -5.59
CA ILE A 132 -1.98 -10.90 -5.82
C ILE A 132 -3.05 -10.31 -6.70
N ILE A 133 -3.50 -9.10 -6.34
CA ILE A 133 -4.15 -8.18 -7.28
C ILE A 133 -3.28 -6.94 -7.40
N LEU A 134 -3.33 -6.28 -8.54
CA LEU A 134 -2.53 -5.10 -8.83
C LEU A 134 -3.25 -4.17 -9.80
N VAL A 135 -2.85 -2.92 -9.77
CA VAL A 135 -3.29 -1.88 -10.69
C VAL A 135 -2.08 -1.16 -11.26
N LYS A 136 -2.25 -0.55 -12.42
CA LYS A 136 -1.28 0.40 -12.96
C LYS A 136 -1.43 1.74 -12.25
N GLU A 137 -0.34 2.30 -11.72
CA GLU A 137 -0.32 3.69 -11.28
C GLU A 137 -0.19 4.64 -12.49
N THR A 138 -0.85 5.79 -12.42
CA THR A 138 -0.73 6.84 -13.45
C THR A 138 -0.02 8.05 -12.87
N SER A 139 0.54 8.90 -13.72
CA SER A 139 1.28 10.10 -13.29
C SER A 139 0.44 11.13 -12.51
N VAL A 140 -0.88 10.96 -12.46
CA VAL A 140 -1.83 11.91 -11.83
C VAL A 140 -2.60 11.33 -10.64
N ILE A 141 -2.62 10.00 -10.47
CA ILE A 141 -3.31 9.33 -9.36
C ILE A 141 -2.30 8.48 -8.61
N LEU A 142 -2.06 8.83 -7.34
CA LEU A 142 -1.26 8.03 -6.43
C LEU A 142 -2.01 6.74 -6.12
N THR A 143 -1.31 5.62 -6.20
CA THR A 143 -1.80 4.32 -5.77
C THR A 143 -1.17 3.98 -4.43
N GLU A 144 -2.02 3.91 -3.40
CA GLU A 144 -1.67 3.63 -2.02
C GLU A 144 -1.99 2.18 -1.67
N LEU A 145 -1.11 1.51 -0.94
CA LEU A 145 -1.26 0.10 -0.57
C LEU A 145 -1.40 -0.03 0.95
N PHE A 146 -2.42 -0.78 1.37
CA PHE A 146 -2.79 -0.98 2.75
C PHE A 146 -2.70 -2.46 3.11
N GLU A 147 -2.10 -2.73 4.25
CA GLU A 147 -2.06 -4.06 4.85
C GLU A 147 -2.92 -4.09 6.10
N GLY A 148 -3.66 -5.19 6.29
CA GLY A 148 -4.71 -5.22 7.28
C GLY A 148 -5.26 -6.61 7.58
N SER A 149 -6.29 -6.60 8.42
CA SER A 149 -7.00 -7.81 8.85
C SER A 149 -8.46 -7.53 9.12
N TYR A 150 -9.26 -8.59 9.14
CA TYR A 150 -10.63 -8.56 9.60
C TYR A 150 -10.88 -9.69 10.60
N ALA A 151 -11.89 -9.50 11.45
CA ALA A 151 -12.34 -10.49 12.40
C ALA A 151 -13.85 -10.35 12.64
N GLY A 152 -14.53 -11.49 12.73
CA GLY A 152 -15.91 -11.60 13.17
C GLY A 152 -16.09 -11.15 14.61
N ILE A 153 -17.30 -10.69 14.94
CA ILE A 153 -17.67 -10.31 16.30
C ILE A 153 -18.85 -11.17 16.80
N GLY A 154 -18.96 -11.29 18.11
CA GLY A 154 -20.02 -12.08 18.75
C GLY A 154 -19.92 -13.55 18.37
N ASN A 155 -20.89 -14.04 17.59
CA ASN A 155 -20.96 -15.44 17.14
C ASN A 155 -20.30 -15.67 15.77
N SER A 156 -19.86 -14.61 15.09
CA SER A 156 -19.16 -14.73 13.81
C SER A 156 -17.71 -15.13 14.05
N THR A 157 -17.28 -16.18 13.35
CA THR A 157 -15.95 -16.77 13.58
C THR A 157 -14.96 -16.51 12.46
N ASP A 158 -15.42 -16.00 11.31
CA ASP A 158 -14.52 -15.74 10.20
C ASP A 158 -13.54 -14.59 10.49
N ALA A 159 -12.31 -14.76 10.06
CA ALA A 159 -11.23 -13.80 10.24
C ALA A 159 -10.14 -14.06 9.19
N GLY A 160 -9.30 -13.07 8.96
CA GLY A 160 -8.11 -13.25 8.14
C GLY A 160 -7.51 -11.95 7.63
N THR A 161 -6.74 -12.05 6.55
CA THR A 161 -6.04 -10.92 5.93
C THR A 161 -7.02 -10.03 5.16
N PHE A 162 -6.80 -8.72 5.22
CA PHE A 162 -7.55 -7.72 4.47
C PHE A 162 -6.56 -6.68 3.94
N ASN A 163 -6.14 -6.82 2.68
CA ASN A 163 -5.19 -5.88 2.07
C ASN A 163 -5.88 -5.12 0.94
N ALA A 164 -5.61 -3.82 0.85
CA ALA A 164 -6.33 -2.93 -0.06
C ALA A 164 -5.41 -2.06 -0.91
N ILE A 165 -5.84 -1.83 -2.15
CA ILE A 165 -5.30 -0.84 -3.07
C ILE A 165 -6.27 0.32 -3.10
N VAL A 166 -5.79 1.54 -2.88
CA VAL A 166 -6.57 2.77 -3.05
C VAL A 166 -5.95 3.59 -4.18
N ALA A 167 -6.78 3.97 -5.15
CA ALA A 167 -6.38 4.83 -6.27
C ALA A 167 -7.48 5.86 -6.54
N GLY A 168 -7.25 7.10 -6.11
CA GLY A 168 -8.27 8.16 -6.17
C GLY A 168 -9.49 7.82 -5.32
N ASN A 169 -10.65 7.70 -5.93
CA ASN A 169 -11.91 7.36 -5.25
C ASN A 169 -12.27 5.86 -5.31
N LYS A 170 -11.37 5.02 -5.82
CA LYS A 170 -11.57 3.57 -5.95
C LYS A 170 -10.75 2.82 -4.92
N MET A 171 -11.31 1.72 -4.44
CA MET A 171 -10.65 0.75 -3.58
C MET A 171 -10.81 -0.64 -4.18
N ALA A 172 -9.75 -1.43 -4.22
CA ALA A 172 -9.79 -2.84 -4.53
C ALA A 172 -9.15 -3.62 -3.38
N VAL A 173 -9.85 -4.61 -2.84
CA VAL A 173 -9.37 -5.42 -1.71
C VAL A 173 -9.07 -6.82 -2.19
N LEU A 174 -7.98 -7.39 -1.68
CA LEU A 174 -7.71 -8.82 -1.67
C LEU A 174 -7.69 -9.30 -0.23
N ALA A 175 -8.58 -10.22 0.09
CA ALA A 175 -8.74 -10.77 1.42
C ALA A 175 -8.67 -12.29 1.40
N TYR A 176 -8.31 -12.87 2.55
CA TYR A 176 -8.25 -14.31 2.74
C TYR A 176 -9.06 -14.69 3.98
N SER A 177 -9.91 -15.71 3.86
CA SER A 177 -10.67 -16.28 4.97
C SER A 177 -9.95 -17.48 5.54
N ASN A 178 -9.62 -17.40 6.83
CA ASN A 178 -9.05 -18.53 7.58
C ASN A 178 -10.09 -19.63 7.79
N THR A 179 -11.37 -19.27 7.94
CA THR A 179 -12.45 -20.24 8.14
C THR A 179 -12.79 -20.99 6.85
N ASN A 180 -12.89 -20.28 5.73
CA ASN A 180 -13.25 -20.85 4.44
C ASN A 180 -12.05 -21.34 3.62
N ASN A 181 -10.83 -21.03 4.06
CA ASN A 181 -9.58 -21.33 3.36
C ASN A 181 -9.62 -20.90 1.88
N ALA A 182 -10.10 -19.69 1.66
CA ALA A 182 -10.35 -19.13 0.33
C ALA A 182 -10.10 -17.62 0.33
N TYR A 183 -9.62 -17.12 -0.82
CA TYR A 183 -9.52 -15.69 -1.04
C TYR A 183 -10.78 -15.13 -1.68
N PHE A 184 -11.00 -13.84 -1.51
CA PHE A 184 -12.06 -13.09 -2.17
C PHE A 184 -11.61 -11.66 -2.43
N THR A 185 -12.31 -10.98 -3.34
CA THR A 185 -12.07 -9.58 -3.67
C THR A 185 -13.28 -8.72 -3.32
N ILE A 186 -13.00 -7.45 -3.04
CA ILE A 186 -14.03 -6.42 -2.85
C ILE A 186 -13.69 -5.25 -3.75
N ASP A 187 -14.66 -4.85 -4.56
CA ASP A 187 -14.63 -3.57 -5.23
C ASP A 187 -15.33 -2.54 -4.34
N GLY A 188 -14.65 -1.42 -4.11
CA GLY A 188 -15.11 -0.37 -3.23
C GLY A 188 -14.90 1.03 -3.79
N THR A 189 -15.57 1.98 -3.15
CA THR A 189 -15.48 3.40 -3.45
C THR A 189 -15.24 4.20 -2.18
N ILE A 190 -14.58 5.34 -2.35
CA ILE A 190 -14.29 6.30 -1.28
C ILE A 190 -14.93 7.63 -1.63
N ASN A 191 -15.81 8.13 -0.76
CA ASN A 191 -16.46 9.43 -0.91
C ASN A 191 -16.40 10.19 0.42
N ASN A 192 -15.73 11.34 0.45
CA ASN A 192 -15.53 12.14 1.66
C ASN A 192 -15.06 11.29 2.86
N ASN A 193 -14.00 10.51 2.65
CA ASN A 193 -13.45 9.55 3.61
C ASN A 193 -14.34 8.36 3.97
N SER A 194 -15.60 8.30 3.53
CA SER A 194 -16.46 7.13 3.71
C SER A 194 -16.13 6.06 2.69
N ILE A 195 -15.90 4.84 3.17
CA ILE A 195 -15.66 3.66 2.36
C ILE A 195 -16.96 2.85 2.26
N SER A 196 -17.29 2.41 1.05
CA SER A 196 -18.31 1.39 0.80
C SER A 196 -17.78 0.38 -0.23
N GLY A 197 -18.14 -0.89 -0.08
CA GLY A 197 -17.75 -1.94 -1.00
C GLY A 197 -18.59 -3.20 -0.81
N VAL A 198 -18.53 -4.08 -1.80
CA VAL A 198 -19.28 -5.35 -1.79
C VAL A 198 -18.43 -6.46 -2.39
N THR A 199 -18.48 -7.65 -1.77
CA THR A 199 -17.91 -8.86 -2.39
C THR A 199 -18.81 -9.34 -3.52
N SER A 200 -18.28 -10.20 -4.41
CA SER A 200 -19.10 -10.86 -5.44
C SER A 200 -20.21 -11.74 -4.87
N THR A 201 -20.09 -12.18 -3.61
CA THR A 201 -21.08 -12.98 -2.89
C THR A 201 -22.12 -12.15 -2.13
N GLY A 202 -21.96 -10.82 -2.07
CA GLY A 202 -22.93 -9.90 -1.46
C GLY A 202 -22.62 -9.47 -0.02
N THR A 203 -21.43 -9.77 0.50
CA THR A 203 -20.96 -9.25 1.80
C THR A 203 -20.65 -7.76 1.66
N ASN A 204 -21.32 -6.94 2.46
CA ASN A 204 -21.13 -5.49 2.44
C ASN A 204 -19.99 -5.10 3.37
N VAL A 205 -19.15 -4.18 2.91
CA VAL A 205 -18.03 -3.61 3.66
C VAL A 205 -18.21 -2.11 3.71
N ASN A 206 -18.20 -1.54 4.91
CA ASN A 206 -18.31 -0.10 5.12
C ASN A 206 -17.21 0.35 6.08
N GLY A 207 -16.73 1.58 5.95
CA GLY A 207 -15.70 2.10 6.85
C GLY A 207 -15.32 3.53 6.59
N THR A 208 -14.16 3.92 7.10
CA THR A 208 -13.59 5.26 6.92
C THR A 208 -12.10 5.19 6.61
N LEU A 209 -11.63 6.04 5.69
CA LEU A 209 -10.22 6.31 5.44
C LEU A 209 -9.81 7.63 6.13
N ASN A 210 -8.92 7.55 7.11
CA ASN A 210 -8.41 8.72 7.83
C ASN A 210 -6.89 8.77 7.71
N GLY A 211 -6.41 9.49 6.69
CA GLY A 211 -5.00 9.49 6.30
C GLY A 211 -4.53 8.07 5.99
N ASN A 212 -3.47 7.63 6.67
CA ASN A 212 -2.84 6.33 6.44
C ASN A 212 -3.50 5.16 7.19
N ASN A 213 -4.73 5.32 7.68
CA ASN A 213 -5.45 4.29 8.41
C ASN A 213 -6.87 4.13 7.86
N MET A 214 -7.29 2.89 7.70
CA MET A 214 -8.65 2.52 7.35
C MET A 214 -9.22 1.58 8.40
N ILE A 215 -10.48 1.81 8.78
CA ILE A 215 -11.21 0.97 9.73
C ILE A 215 -12.66 0.86 9.28
N GLY A 216 -13.31 -0.24 9.64
CA GLY A 216 -14.72 -0.38 9.34
C GLY A 216 -15.32 -1.69 9.81
N THR A 217 -16.49 -1.98 9.26
CA THR A 217 -17.29 -3.17 9.53
C THR A 217 -17.60 -3.93 8.25
N TRP A 218 -17.81 -5.23 8.36
CA TRP A 218 -18.37 -6.06 7.31
C TRP A 218 -19.63 -6.76 7.80
N ASN A 219 -20.55 -7.05 6.90
CA ASN A 219 -21.78 -7.80 7.17
C ASN A 219 -22.17 -8.66 5.98
N ASP A 220 -22.36 -9.95 6.24
CA ASP A 220 -22.94 -10.90 5.31
C ASP A 220 -24.36 -11.24 5.75
N SER A 221 -25.33 -10.72 4.98
CA SER A 221 -26.75 -10.94 5.22
C SER A 221 -27.23 -12.37 4.98
N GLN A 222 -26.48 -13.18 4.23
CA GLN A 222 -26.86 -14.57 3.91
C GLN A 222 -26.48 -15.51 5.05
N SER A 223 -25.30 -15.34 5.62
CA SER A 223 -24.79 -16.14 6.74
C SER A 223 -25.11 -15.54 8.11
N ASN A 224 -25.65 -14.31 8.16
CA ASN A 224 -25.79 -13.50 9.37
C ASN A 224 -24.46 -13.27 10.11
N GLU A 225 -23.34 -13.31 9.40
CA GLU A 225 -22.04 -12.99 9.96
C GLU A 225 -21.73 -11.49 9.84
N ASN A 226 -20.97 -10.99 10.81
CA ASN A 226 -20.50 -9.62 10.82
C ASN A 226 -19.21 -9.47 11.62
N GLY A 227 -18.51 -8.37 11.38
CA GLY A 227 -17.28 -8.11 12.09
C GLY A 227 -16.68 -6.76 11.77
N ASN A 228 -15.45 -6.58 12.25
CA ASN A 228 -14.64 -5.39 12.04
C ASN A 228 -13.47 -5.72 11.11
N TRP A 229 -12.97 -4.69 10.44
CA TRP A 229 -11.73 -4.76 9.68
C TRP A 229 -10.92 -3.49 9.88
N SER A 230 -9.61 -3.59 9.67
CA SER A 230 -8.70 -2.46 9.73
C SER A 230 -7.52 -2.67 8.80
N GLY A 231 -6.93 -1.58 8.34
CA GLY A 231 -5.74 -1.58 7.50
C GLY A 231 -4.92 -0.30 7.70
N LYS A 232 -3.62 -0.42 7.50
CA LYS A 232 -2.66 0.68 7.59
C LYS A 232 -1.91 0.79 6.27
N ARG A 233 -1.70 2.01 5.80
CA ARG A 233 -0.91 2.26 4.60
C ARG A 233 0.54 1.85 4.84
N THR A 234 1.06 1.00 3.96
CA THR A 234 2.45 0.53 3.98
C THR A 234 3.22 0.91 2.72
N TYR A 235 2.53 1.43 1.69
CA TYR A 235 3.13 2.03 0.49
C TYR A 235 2.31 3.21 -0.03
#